data_AF-A0A2M7G180-F1
#
_entry.id   AF-A0A2M7G180-F1
#
_cell.length_a   1.000
_cell.length_b   1.000
_cell.length_c   1.000
_cell.angle_alpha   90.00
_cell.angle_beta   90.00
_cell.angle_gamma   90.00
#
_symmetry.space_group_name_H-M   'P 1'
#
loop_
_entity.id
_entity.type
_entity.pdbx_description
1 polymer ?
#
loop_
_entity_poly.entity_id
_entity_poly.type
_entity_poly.pdbx_seq_one_letter_code
_entity_poly.pdbx_strand_id
1 'polypeptide(L)'
;MSAPHPLSPITPETSYREDFQFLRGQVERKPFLIYIVAALLLTGQFYLASLRWLGSRIPEQIPQSLSWCGLIVLFYLILPAFLIKFVFREKLRDYGLAWNGLHKHGWPYLILLSVMVPVIVLASFNPHFKSYYPFFSYASASIGGFLLWELAYGMHFIAVEFFFRGFLLFGPAQRLGPYAILISAVPYCMVHFSKPAGEAIGAIFAGLALGYLSWKNRSIWGGALLHWGVAITMDLASSLQKLHG
;
A
#
# COMPACT_ATOMS: atom_id res chain seq x y z
N MET A 1 36.09 32.45 -4.67
CA MET A 1 35.22 31.44 -4.02
C MET A 1 35.84 30.08 -4.28
N SER A 2 36.50 29.50 -3.28
CA SER A 2 37.07 28.16 -3.38
C SER A 2 35.96 27.14 -3.55
N ALA A 3 36.14 26.20 -4.49
CA ALA A 3 35.25 25.05 -4.61
C ALA A 3 35.22 24.29 -3.27
N PRO A 4 34.06 23.82 -2.80
CA PRO A 4 34.01 23.01 -1.59
C PRO A 4 34.92 21.79 -1.76
N HIS A 5 35.82 21.58 -0.81
CA HIS A 5 36.67 20.39 -0.75
C HIS A 5 35.77 19.13 -0.88
N PRO A 6 36.14 18.14 -1.72
CA PRO A 6 35.41 16.88 -1.77
C PRO A 6 35.47 16.24 -0.38
N LEU A 7 34.31 16.04 0.24
CA LEU A 7 34.20 15.45 1.57
C LEU A 7 34.85 14.06 1.54
N SER A 8 35.82 13.82 2.42
CA SER A 8 36.53 12.55 2.53
C SER A 8 35.59 11.42 2.96
N PRO A 9 35.81 10.17 2.51
CA PRO A 9 35.03 9.02 2.97
C PRO A 9 35.07 8.88 4.50
N ILE A 10 34.00 8.36 5.09
CA ILE A 10 33.93 8.04 6.52
C ILE A 10 35.02 7.03 6.88
N THR A 11 35.81 7.32 7.91
CA THR A 11 36.84 6.43 8.45
C THR A 11 36.70 6.35 9.97
N PRO A 12 37.33 5.38 10.66
CA PRO A 12 37.34 5.34 12.11
C PRO A 12 37.92 6.60 12.79
N GLU A 13 38.65 7.44 12.06
CA GLU A 13 39.26 8.67 12.57
C GLU A 13 38.41 9.93 12.34
N THR A 14 37.39 9.87 11.47
CA THR A 14 36.53 11.04 11.23
C THR A 14 35.59 11.27 12.41
N SER A 15 35.35 12.55 12.73
CA SER A 15 34.39 12.92 13.76
C SER A 15 32.94 12.71 13.28
N TYR A 16 32.02 12.46 14.21
CA TYR A 16 30.58 12.37 13.89
C TYR A 16 30.04 13.60 13.13
N ARG A 17 30.64 14.78 13.35
CA ARG A 17 30.24 16.00 12.63
C ARG A 17 30.67 15.97 11.17
N GLU A 18 31.87 15.48 10.88
CA GLU A 18 32.38 15.30 9.52
C GLU A 18 31.59 14.22 8.78
N ASP A 19 31.33 13.08 9.44
CA ASP A 19 30.49 12.01 8.90
C ASP A 19 29.10 12.51 8.55
N PHE A 20 28.47 13.28 9.45
CA PHE A 20 27.15 13.85 9.21
C PHE A 20 27.15 14.80 8.01
N GLN A 21 28.20 15.61 7.85
CA GLN A 21 28.34 16.49 6.69
C GLN A 21 28.55 15.71 5.40
N PHE A 22 29.41 14.68 5.42
CA PHE A 22 29.62 13.75 4.30
C PHE A 22 28.30 13.10 3.87
N LEU A 23 27.59 12.46 4.81
CA LEU A 23 26.31 11.80 4.54
C LEU A 23 25.26 12.78 4.01
N ARG A 24 25.14 13.97 4.62
CA ARG A 24 24.21 15.00 4.17
C ARG A 24 24.51 15.45 2.74
N GLY A 25 25.77 15.46 2.32
CA GLY A 25 26.18 15.78 0.96
C GLY A 25 25.85 14.69 -0.07
N GLN A 26 25.75 13.42 0.35
CA GLN A 26 25.48 12.27 -0.52
C GLN A 26 23.98 11.96 -0.67
N VAL A 27 23.16 12.39 0.28
CA VAL A 27 21.74 12.04 0.35
C VAL A 27 20.90 13.03 -0.46
N GLU A 28 20.21 12.52 -1.48
CA GLU A 28 19.20 13.32 -2.17
C GLU A 28 18.01 13.61 -1.27
N ARG A 29 17.62 14.88 -1.20
CA ARG A 29 16.57 15.38 -0.31
C ARG A 29 15.22 14.68 -0.53
N LYS A 30 14.85 14.38 -1.78
CA LYS A 30 13.54 13.82 -2.11
C LYS A 30 13.37 12.36 -1.64
N PRO A 31 14.22 11.39 -2.06
CA PRO A 31 14.15 10.02 -1.51
C PRO A 31 14.24 10.00 0.01
N PHE A 32 15.11 10.82 0.60
CA PHE A 32 15.21 10.95 2.06
C PHE A 32 13.90 11.35 2.73
N LEU A 33 13.27 12.43 2.25
CA LEU A 33 11.99 12.88 2.77
C LEU A 33 10.90 11.83 2.57
N ILE A 34 10.87 11.15 1.43
CA ILE A 34 9.90 10.08 1.14
C ILE A 34 10.00 8.97 2.19
N TYR A 35 11.21 8.47 2.49
CA TYR A 35 11.36 7.37 3.43
C TYR A 35 11.09 7.77 4.89
N ILE A 36 11.51 8.97 5.31
CA ILE A 36 11.17 9.50 6.64
C ILE A 36 9.66 9.67 6.78
N VAL A 37 9.01 10.29 5.80
CA VAL A 37 7.55 10.48 5.82
C VAL A 37 6.84 9.14 5.74
N ALA A 38 7.29 8.20 4.92
CA ALA A 38 6.69 6.87 4.85
C ALA A 38 6.75 6.13 6.19
N ALA A 39 7.89 6.18 6.90
CA ALA A 39 8.01 5.58 8.23
C ALA A 39 7.02 6.22 9.22
N LEU A 40 6.89 7.55 9.20
CA LEU A 40 5.93 8.27 10.05
C LEU A 40 4.47 7.94 9.69
N LEU A 41 4.15 7.81 8.40
CA LEU A 41 2.80 7.51 7.94
C LEU A 41 2.41 6.06 8.24
N LEU A 42 3.31 5.09 8.04
CA LEU A 42 3.11 3.69 8.43
C LEU A 42 2.90 3.56 9.94
N THR A 43 3.76 4.20 10.73
CA THR A 43 3.68 4.20 12.20
C THR A 43 2.40 4.87 12.68
N GLY A 44 2.11 6.07 12.16
CA GLY A 44 0.92 6.84 12.51
C GLY A 44 -0.35 6.06 12.18
N GLN A 45 -0.43 5.47 10.98
CA GLN A 45 -1.57 4.65 10.58
C GLN A 45 -1.73 3.43 11.51
N PHE A 46 -0.64 2.71 11.82
CA PHE A 46 -0.69 1.53 12.69
C PHE A 46 -1.22 1.90 14.09
N TYR A 47 -0.63 2.92 14.72
CA TYR A 47 -1.03 3.31 16.07
C TYR A 47 -2.42 3.96 16.09
N LEU A 48 -2.74 4.89 15.19
CA LEU A 48 -4.06 5.53 15.17
C LEU A 48 -5.19 4.54 14.84
N ALA A 49 -4.95 3.56 13.97
CA ALA A 49 -5.91 2.49 13.73
C ALA A 49 -6.07 1.55 14.95
N SER A 50 -5.04 1.42 15.79
CA SER A 50 -5.07 0.62 17.02
C SER A 50 -5.70 1.33 18.23
N LEU A 51 -5.78 2.67 18.20
CA LEU A 51 -6.31 3.45 19.31
C LEU A 51 -7.83 3.29 19.41
N ARG A 52 -8.27 2.45 20.37
CA ARG A 52 -9.68 2.31 20.78
C ARG A 52 -10.34 3.66 21.11
N TRP A 53 -9.55 4.65 21.55
CA TRP A 53 -10.02 6.01 21.85
C TRP A 53 -10.61 6.73 20.62
N LEU A 54 -10.09 6.49 19.41
CA LEU A 54 -10.70 7.03 18.20
C LEU A 54 -12.09 6.43 17.99
N GLY A 55 -12.27 5.14 18.32
CA GLY A 55 -13.56 4.45 18.30
C GLY A 55 -14.62 5.09 19.22
N SER A 56 -14.20 5.74 20.31
CA SER A 56 -15.10 6.49 21.21
C SER A 56 -15.50 7.89 20.71
N ARG A 57 -14.79 8.41 19.68
CA ARG A 57 -15.08 9.71 19.05
C ARG A 57 -15.67 9.60 17.65
N ILE A 58 -15.52 8.43 17.01
CA ILE A 58 -16.24 8.08 15.81
C ILE A 58 -17.71 7.89 16.23
N PRO A 59 -18.68 8.56 15.57
CA PRO A 59 -20.09 8.35 15.86
C PRO A 59 -20.41 6.85 15.82
N GLU A 60 -21.14 6.32 16.80
CA GLU A 60 -21.48 4.88 16.89
C GLU A 60 -22.12 4.33 15.61
N GLN A 61 -22.69 5.21 14.78
CA GLN A 61 -23.31 4.87 13.50
C GLN A 61 -22.31 4.60 12.37
N ILE A 62 -21.05 5.02 12.48
CA ILE A 62 -20.02 4.74 11.47
C ILE A 62 -19.33 3.42 11.85
N PRO A 63 -19.48 2.36 11.04
CA PRO A 63 -18.77 1.11 11.29
C PRO A 63 -17.26 1.33 11.38
N GLN A 64 -16.61 0.72 12.38
CA GLN A 64 -15.17 0.80 12.62
C GLN A 64 -14.34 0.50 11.34
N SER A 65 -14.84 -0.38 10.48
CA SER A 65 -14.30 -0.72 9.18
C SER A 65 -14.14 0.46 8.22
N LEU A 66 -15.14 1.33 8.15
CA LEU A 66 -15.15 2.51 7.30
C LEU A 66 -14.18 3.55 7.83
N SER A 67 -14.10 3.69 9.16
CA SER A 67 -13.08 4.54 9.79
C SER A 67 -11.67 4.04 9.53
N TRP A 68 -11.46 2.72 9.57
CA TRP A 68 -10.17 2.11 9.21
C TRP A 68 -9.82 2.36 7.74
N CYS A 69 -10.77 2.18 6.81
CA CYS A 69 -10.57 2.53 5.39
C CYS A 69 -10.25 4.03 5.24
N GLY A 70 -10.96 4.90 5.97
CA GLY A 70 -10.72 6.34 5.98
C GLY A 70 -9.32 6.72 6.47
N LEU A 71 -8.83 6.07 7.52
CA LEU A 71 -7.45 6.26 8.01
C LEU A 71 -6.42 5.78 6.98
N ILE A 72 -6.66 4.64 6.33
CA ILE A 72 -5.78 4.19 5.23
C ILE A 72 -5.78 5.22 4.09
N VAL A 73 -6.94 5.69 3.64
CA VAL A 73 -7.02 6.72 2.58
C VAL A 73 -6.30 7.99 3.00
N LEU A 74 -6.49 8.45 4.25
CA LEU A 74 -5.81 9.64 4.75
C LEU A 74 -4.28 9.49 4.72
N PHE A 75 -3.76 8.40 5.31
CA PHE A 75 -2.34 8.19 5.49
C PHE A 75 -1.62 7.71 4.23
N TYR A 76 -2.26 6.92 3.38
CA TYR A 76 -1.63 6.26 2.24
C TYR A 76 -1.96 6.95 0.91
N LEU A 77 -3.00 7.79 0.84
CA LEU A 77 -3.32 8.59 -0.35
C LEU A 77 -3.17 10.09 -0.11
N ILE A 78 -3.94 10.65 0.83
CA ILE A 78 -4.11 12.11 0.95
C ILE A 78 -2.81 12.79 1.41
N LEU A 79 -2.20 12.32 2.49
CA LEU A 79 -0.97 12.93 3.02
C LEU A 79 0.23 12.78 2.05
N PRO A 80 0.49 11.61 1.43
CA PRO A 80 1.49 11.50 0.37
C PRO A 80 1.18 12.39 -0.85
N ALA A 81 -0.07 12.46 -1.30
CA ALA A 81 -0.46 13.32 -2.42
C ALA A 81 -0.25 14.81 -2.09
N PHE A 82 -0.53 15.22 -0.85
CA PHE A 82 -0.23 16.56 -0.36
C PHE A 82 1.27 16.84 -0.42
N LEU A 83 2.11 15.93 0.07
CA LEU A 83 3.57 16.08 0.00
C LEU A 83 4.06 16.24 -1.45
N ILE A 84 3.57 15.39 -2.35
CA ILE A 84 3.91 15.45 -3.78
C ILE A 84 3.53 16.80 -4.39
N LYS A 85 2.29 17.25 -4.17
CA LYS A 85 1.74 18.44 -4.82
C LYS A 85 2.33 19.75 -4.26
N PHE A 86 2.50 19.84 -2.94
CA PHE A 86 2.83 21.11 -2.29
C PHE A 86 4.29 21.23 -1.89
N VAL A 87 4.96 20.12 -1.55
CA VAL A 87 6.38 20.13 -1.17
C VAL A 87 7.27 19.83 -2.36
N PHE A 88 7.00 18.75 -3.10
CA PHE A 88 7.79 18.40 -4.29
C PHE A 88 7.36 19.18 -5.54
N ARG A 89 6.13 19.73 -5.55
CA ARG A 89 5.54 20.47 -6.69
C ARG A 89 5.50 19.64 -7.97
N GLU A 90 5.25 18.35 -7.82
CA GLU A 90 5.16 17.37 -8.90
C GLU A 90 3.72 16.95 -9.18
N LYS A 91 3.50 16.28 -10.31
CA LYS A 91 2.16 15.84 -10.73
C LYS A 91 1.91 14.44 -10.20
N LEU A 92 0.76 14.20 -9.57
CA LEU A 92 0.38 12.88 -9.06
C LEU A 92 0.34 11.78 -10.15
N ARG A 93 0.10 12.17 -11.40
CA ARG A 93 0.16 11.26 -12.55
C ARG A 93 1.53 10.61 -12.75
N ASP A 94 2.60 11.29 -12.33
CA ASP A 94 3.99 10.79 -12.42
C ASP A 94 4.27 9.76 -11.30
N TYR A 95 3.36 9.64 -10.33
CA TYR A 95 3.33 8.64 -9.26
C TYR A 95 2.31 7.53 -9.56
N GLY A 96 2.05 7.26 -10.84
CA GLY A 96 1.24 6.13 -11.28
C GLY A 96 -0.27 6.33 -11.24
N LEU A 97 -0.79 7.53 -10.94
CA LEU A 97 -2.23 7.82 -11.09
C LEU A 97 -2.68 7.99 -12.55
N ALA A 98 -1.75 8.02 -13.51
CA ALA A 98 -2.12 8.01 -14.91
C ALA A 98 -2.76 6.67 -15.32
N TRP A 99 -3.82 6.72 -16.11
CA TRP A 99 -4.50 5.54 -16.66
C TRP A 99 -3.73 5.00 -17.87
N ASN A 100 -2.52 4.49 -17.62
CA ASN A 100 -1.56 4.10 -18.65
C ASN A 100 -1.37 2.59 -18.69
N GLY A 101 -1.14 2.05 -19.89
CA GLY A 101 -0.64 0.69 -20.10
C GLY A 101 -1.61 -0.46 -19.80
N LEU A 102 -2.67 -0.25 -19.01
CA LEU A 102 -3.56 -1.32 -18.57
C LEU A 102 -4.29 -2.02 -19.72
N HIS A 103 -4.69 -1.27 -20.76
CA HIS A 103 -5.29 -1.84 -21.97
C HIS A 103 -4.32 -2.71 -22.80
N LYS A 104 -3.00 -2.50 -22.67
CA LYS A 104 -1.97 -3.28 -23.41
C LYS A 104 -1.39 -4.43 -22.59
N HIS A 105 -1.39 -4.28 -21.27
CA HIS A 105 -0.70 -5.17 -20.33
C HIS A 105 -1.58 -5.56 -19.15
N GLY A 106 -2.90 -5.67 -19.36
CA GLY A 106 -3.87 -6.09 -18.36
C GLY A 106 -3.84 -7.60 -18.08
N TRP A 107 -3.44 -8.41 -19.07
CA TRP A 107 -3.48 -9.87 -18.97
C TRP A 107 -2.68 -10.48 -17.81
N PRO A 108 -1.52 -9.97 -17.37
CA PRO A 108 -0.83 -10.54 -16.21
C PRO A 108 -1.65 -10.38 -14.93
N TYR A 109 -2.38 -9.27 -14.77
CA TYR A 109 -3.27 -9.07 -13.64
C TYR A 109 -4.44 -10.05 -13.68
N LEU A 110 -4.98 -10.36 -14.86
CA LEU A 110 -6.02 -11.38 -15.01
C LEU A 110 -5.50 -12.76 -14.61
N ILE A 111 -4.28 -13.13 -14.99
CA ILE A 111 -3.67 -14.39 -14.55
C ILE A 111 -3.51 -14.43 -13.04
N LEU A 112 -2.98 -13.36 -12.43
CA LEU A 112 -2.84 -13.29 -10.98
C LEU A 112 -4.20 -13.45 -10.28
N LEU A 113 -5.25 -12.79 -10.79
CA LEU A 113 -6.61 -12.94 -10.27
C LEU A 113 -7.12 -14.38 -10.45
N SER A 114 -6.96 -14.97 -11.64
CA SER A 114 -7.37 -16.33 -11.93
C SER A 114 -6.67 -17.39 -11.08
N VAL A 115 -5.44 -17.14 -10.63
CA VAL A 115 -4.74 -18.00 -9.67
C VAL A 115 -5.26 -17.79 -8.25
N MET A 116 -5.57 -16.55 -7.86
CA MET A 116 -6.08 -16.26 -6.52
C MET A 116 -7.52 -16.73 -6.30
N VAL A 117 -8.38 -16.69 -7.32
CA VAL A 117 -9.79 -17.11 -7.19
C VAL A 117 -9.93 -18.55 -6.67
N PRO A 118 -9.29 -19.59 -7.25
CA PRO A 118 -9.32 -20.95 -6.71
C PRO A 118 -8.78 -21.05 -5.28
N VAL A 119 -7.69 -20.34 -4.98
CA VAL A 119 -7.11 -20.32 -3.62
C VAL A 119 -8.12 -19.78 -2.61
N ILE A 120 -8.81 -18.70 -2.95
CA ILE A 120 -9.85 -18.09 -2.12
C ILE A 120 -11.06 -19.01 -1.98
N VAL A 121 -11.52 -19.62 -3.07
CA VAL A 121 -12.66 -20.55 -3.04
C VAL A 121 -12.34 -21.75 -2.15
N LEU A 122 -11.16 -22.35 -2.28
CA LEU A 122 -10.72 -23.44 -1.39
C LEU A 122 -10.63 -22.98 0.07
N ALA A 123 -10.07 -21.79 0.33
CA ALA A 123 -10.02 -21.21 1.66
C ALA A 123 -11.42 -20.95 2.25
N SER A 124 -12.42 -20.63 1.41
CA SER A 124 -13.79 -20.33 1.84
C SER A 124 -14.52 -21.50 2.50
N PHE A 125 -14.09 -22.75 2.27
CA PHE A 125 -14.62 -23.92 2.97
C PHE A 125 -14.11 -24.03 4.41
N ASN A 126 -13.02 -23.35 4.77
CA ASN A 126 -12.46 -23.37 6.11
C ASN A 126 -13.35 -22.57 7.09
N PRO A 127 -13.77 -23.14 8.25
CA PRO A 127 -14.56 -22.43 9.25
C PRO A 127 -13.94 -21.10 9.72
N HIS A 128 -12.61 -21.02 9.84
CA HIS A 128 -11.91 -19.81 10.23
C HIS A 128 -12.06 -18.70 9.18
N PHE A 129 -12.04 -19.05 7.89
CA PHE A 129 -12.27 -18.09 6.80
C PHE A 129 -13.70 -17.53 6.86
N LYS A 130 -14.69 -18.41 7.08
CA LYS A 130 -16.10 -18.03 7.21
C LYS A 130 -16.37 -17.14 8.44
N SER A 131 -15.64 -17.34 9.53
CA SER A 131 -15.76 -16.45 10.71
C SER A 131 -15.18 -15.06 10.47
N TYR A 132 -14.26 -14.93 9.52
CA TYR A 132 -13.57 -13.67 9.22
C TYR A 132 -14.22 -12.90 8.06
N TYR A 133 -14.82 -13.58 7.09
CA TYR A 133 -15.44 -12.95 5.89
C TYR A 133 -16.97 -13.19 5.82
N PRO A 134 -17.79 -12.28 5.24
CA PRO A 134 -17.39 -10.95 4.81
C PRO A 134 -16.87 -10.16 6.00
N PHE A 135 -15.86 -9.32 5.74
CA PHE A 135 -15.01 -8.77 6.80
C PHE A 135 -15.81 -8.08 7.91
N PHE A 136 -17.00 -7.57 7.59
CA PHE A 136 -17.91 -6.93 8.54
C PHE A 136 -19.37 -7.35 8.35
N SER A 137 -20.08 -7.54 9.46
CA SER A 137 -21.45 -8.06 9.50
C SER A 137 -22.50 -7.17 8.83
N TYR A 138 -22.33 -5.85 8.83
CA TYR A 138 -23.26 -4.93 8.15
C TYR A 138 -23.20 -5.07 6.63
N ALA A 139 -22.08 -5.54 6.07
CA ALA A 139 -21.97 -5.81 4.64
C ALA A 139 -22.91 -6.96 4.22
N SER A 140 -23.12 -7.94 5.10
CA SER A 140 -24.10 -9.01 4.89
C SER A 140 -25.55 -8.63 5.23
N ALA A 141 -25.80 -7.49 5.87
CA ALA A 141 -27.13 -7.12 6.35
C ALA A 141 -28.03 -6.53 5.25
N SER A 142 -27.45 -5.94 4.19
CA SER A 142 -28.19 -5.41 3.05
C SER A 142 -27.29 -5.24 1.83
N ILE A 143 -27.89 -5.21 0.64
CA ILE A 143 -27.17 -4.89 -0.62
C ILE A 143 -26.52 -3.50 -0.52
N GLY A 144 -27.20 -2.52 0.09
CA GLY A 144 -26.64 -1.18 0.30
C GLY A 144 -25.41 -1.19 1.20
N GLY A 145 -25.45 -1.98 2.28
CA GLY A 145 -24.31 -2.18 3.18
C GLY A 145 -23.13 -2.85 2.50
N PHE A 146 -23.41 -3.88 1.68
CA PHE A 146 -22.40 -4.55 0.85
C PHE A 146 -21.73 -3.58 -0.12
N LEU A 147 -22.51 -2.83 -0.90
CA LEU A 147 -21.96 -1.88 -1.88
C LEU A 147 -21.17 -0.76 -1.23
N LEU A 148 -21.63 -0.23 -0.09
CA LEU A 148 -20.89 0.78 0.67
C LEU A 148 -19.55 0.24 1.16
N TRP A 149 -19.53 -1.00 1.67
CA TRP A 149 -18.31 -1.67 2.09
C TRP A 149 -17.34 -1.87 0.92
N GLU A 150 -17.81 -2.43 -0.20
CA GLU A 150 -16.97 -2.69 -1.37
C GLU A 150 -16.38 -1.41 -1.97
N LEU A 151 -17.15 -0.31 -2.00
CA LEU A 151 -16.64 0.99 -2.45
C LEU A 151 -15.57 1.54 -1.50
N ALA A 152 -15.80 1.46 -0.19
CA ALA A 152 -14.81 1.89 0.80
C ALA A 152 -13.53 1.04 0.72
N TYR A 153 -13.68 -0.27 0.51
CA TYR A 153 -12.56 -1.19 0.41
C TYR A 153 -11.80 -1.06 -0.92
N GLY A 154 -12.50 -0.76 -2.01
CA GLY A 154 -11.87 -0.35 -3.27
C GLY A 154 -11.01 0.91 -3.12
N MET A 155 -11.53 1.94 -2.43
CA MET A 155 -10.76 3.15 -2.12
C MET A 155 -9.55 2.87 -1.21
N HIS A 156 -9.69 1.95 -0.26
CA HIS A 156 -8.58 1.45 0.54
C HIS A 156 -7.46 0.88 -0.35
N PHE A 157 -7.77 0.01 -1.31
CA PHE A 157 -6.73 -0.56 -2.18
C PHE A 157 -6.11 0.44 -3.15
N ILE A 158 -6.87 1.44 -3.62
CA ILE A 158 -6.29 2.57 -4.37
C ILE A 158 -5.26 3.30 -3.50
N ALA A 159 -5.56 3.56 -2.23
CA ALA A 159 -4.64 4.22 -1.31
C ALA A 159 -3.39 3.37 -1.01
N VAL A 160 -3.57 2.07 -0.75
CA VAL A 160 -2.47 1.12 -0.55
C VAL A 160 -1.55 1.11 -1.77
N GLU A 161 -2.10 0.93 -2.97
CA GLU A 161 -1.29 0.88 -4.18
C GLU A 161 -0.64 2.22 -4.52
N PHE A 162 -1.33 3.34 -4.25
CA PHE A 162 -0.71 4.66 -4.37
C PHE A 162 0.47 4.83 -3.41
N PHE A 163 0.38 4.34 -2.18
CA PHE A 163 1.49 4.46 -1.23
C PHE A 163 2.69 3.59 -1.62
N PHE A 164 2.48 2.31 -1.90
CA PHE A 164 3.57 1.38 -2.18
C PHE A 164 4.11 1.51 -3.61
N ARG A 165 3.24 1.54 -4.63
CA ARG A 165 3.65 1.55 -6.05
C ARG A 165 3.70 2.97 -6.62
N GLY A 166 2.99 3.91 -6.02
CA GLY A 166 3.10 5.33 -6.35
C GLY A 166 4.26 6.00 -5.61
N PHE A 167 4.02 6.31 -4.34
CA PHE A 167 4.88 7.13 -3.50
C PHE A 167 6.26 6.50 -3.23
N LEU A 168 6.29 5.26 -2.75
CA LEU A 168 7.53 4.56 -2.38
C LEU A 168 8.32 3.99 -3.56
N LEU A 169 7.66 3.69 -4.68
CA LEU A 169 8.31 3.15 -5.87
C LEU A 169 8.68 4.26 -6.87
N PHE A 170 7.73 5.07 -7.35
CA PHE A 170 8.04 6.10 -8.36
C PHE A 170 8.73 7.33 -7.78
N GLY A 171 8.43 7.70 -6.53
CA GLY A 171 9.01 8.87 -5.89
C GLY A 171 10.55 8.86 -5.87
N PRO A 172 11.21 7.79 -5.41
CA PRO A 172 12.66 7.67 -5.42
C PRO A 172 13.24 6.99 -6.68
N ALA A 173 12.40 6.66 -7.68
CA ALA A 173 12.81 5.89 -8.87
C ALA A 173 13.96 6.52 -9.67
N GLN A 174 14.05 7.85 -9.72
CA GLN A 174 15.13 8.54 -10.44
C GLN A 174 16.51 8.21 -9.83
N ARG A 175 16.59 8.05 -8.50
CA ARG A 175 17.83 7.79 -7.78
C ARG A 175 18.15 6.32 -7.62
N LEU A 176 17.12 5.50 -7.45
CA LEU A 176 17.24 4.07 -7.14
C LEU A 176 17.11 3.17 -8.37
N GLY A 177 16.55 3.66 -9.46
CA GLY A 177 16.26 2.84 -10.63
C GLY A 177 15.40 1.62 -10.27
N PRO A 178 15.66 0.44 -10.86
CA PRO A 178 14.91 -0.79 -10.58
C PRO A 178 14.93 -1.25 -9.12
N TYR A 179 15.93 -0.86 -8.32
CA TYR A 179 15.98 -1.20 -6.89
C TYR A 179 14.78 -0.64 -6.11
N ALA A 180 14.10 0.40 -6.62
CA ALA A 180 12.87 0.91 -6.03
C ALA A 180 11.76 -0.15 -5.93
N ILE A 181 11.76 -1.16 -6.81
CA ILE A 181 10.81 -2.28 -6.74
C ILE A 181 11.10 -3.12 -5.49
N LEU A 182 12.36 -3.49 -5.26
CA LEU A 182 12.77 -4.28 -4.10
C LEU A 182 12.52 -3.50 -2.81
N ILE A 183 12.93 -2.24 -2.77
CA ILE A 183 12.85 -1.41 -1.57
C ILE A 183 11.40 -1.11 -1.19
N SER A 184 10.50 -0.90 -2.16
CA SER A 184 9.07 -0.70 -1.86
C SER A 184 8.36 -2.00 -1.45
N ALA A 185 8.84 -3.17 -1.88
CA ALA A 185 8.30 -4.46 -1.47
C ALA A 185 8.54 -4.80 0.01
N VAL A 186 9.63 -4.29 0.61
CA VAL A 186 9.96 -4.51 2.03
C VAL A 186 8.85 -3.98 2.97
N PRO A 187 8.51 -2.67 2.98
CA PRO A 187 7.45 -2.17 3.84
C PRO A 187 6.07 -2.74 3.47
N TYR A 188 5.85 -3.12 2.21
CA TYR A 188 4.63 -3.82 1.80
C TYR A 188 4.50 -5.21 2.45
N CYS A 189 5.60 -5.97 2.54
CA CYS A 189 5.63 -7.22 3.30
C CYS A 189 5.40 -6.97 4.80
N MET A 190 6.02 -5.93 5.37
CA MET A 190 5.93 -5.64 6.80
C MET A 190 4.50 -5.34 7.28
N VAL A 191 3.66 -4.70 6.46
CA VAL A 191 2.24 -4.48 6.84
C VAL A 191 1.42 -5.76 6.90
N HIS A 192 1.96 -6.90 6.43
CA HIS A 192 1.35 -8.23 6.54
C HIS A 192 1.86 -9.04 7.74
N PHE A 193 2.74 -8.50 8.61
CA PHE A 193 3.28 -9.27 9.74
C PHE A 193 2.24 -9.66 10.80
N SER A 194 1.08 -8.99 10.83
CA SER A 194 -0.04 -9.36 11.69
C SER A 194 -0.93 -10.46 11.08
N LYS A 195 -0.62 -10.93 9.87
CA LYS A 195 -1.35 -11.97 9.13
C LYS A 195 -0.65 -13.33 9.24
N PRO A 196 -1.33 -14.44 8.91
CA PRO A 196 -0.70 -15.76 8.83
C PRO A 196 0.59 -15.74 8.00
N ALA A 197 1.59 -16.55 8.39
CA ALA A 197 2.91 -16.55 7.77
C ALA A 197 2.87 -16.75 6.24
N GLY A 198 1.95 -17.58 5.74
CA GLY A 198 1.74 -17.80 4.31
C GLY A 198 1.34 -16.52 3.55
N GLU A 199 0.51 -15.66 4.17
CA GLU A 199 0.13 -14.36 3.59
C GLU A 199 1.31 -13.39 3.57
N ALA A 200 2.11 -13.35 4.64
CA ALA A 200 3.30 -12.49 4.69
C ALA A 200 4.36 -12.91 3.64
N ILE A 201 4.60 -14.22 3.47
CA ILE A 201 5.48 -14.74 2.41
C ILE A 201 4.89 -14.43 1.03
N GLY A 202 3.60 -14.65 0.84
CA GLY A 202 2.88 -14.29 -0.39
C GLY A 202 2.99 -12.80 -0.73
N ALA A 203 2.97 -11.93 0.27
CA ALA A 203 3.12 -10.48 0.11
C ALA A 203 4.50 -10.08 -0.42
N ILE A 204 5.56 -10.89 -0.23
CA ILE A 204 6.85 -10.64 -0.88
C ILE A 204 6.71 -10.81 -2.40
N PHE A 205 6.16 -11.94 -2.84
CA PHE A 205 5.99 -12.23 -4.26
C PHE A 205 5.00 -11.27 -4.94
N ALA A 206 3.85 -11.00 -4.29
CA ALA A 206 2.91 -9.98 -4.74
C ALA A 206 3.54 -8.58 -4.75
N GLY A 207 4.32 -8.28 -3.71
CA GLY A 207 5.24 -7.15 -3.57
C GLY A 207 5.98 -6.83 -4.86
N LEU A 208 6.82 -7.79 -5.25
CA LEU A 208 7.70 -7.74 -6.39
C LEU A 208 6.95 -7.75 -7.73
N ALA A 209 5.97 -8.64 -7.89
CA ALA A 209 5.21 -8.78 -9.12
C ALA A 209 4.43 -7.50 -9.45
N LEU A 210 3.68 -6.96 -8.48
CA LEU A 210 2.92 -5.73 -8.66
C LEU A 210 3.84 -4.51 -8.78
N GLY A 211 4.96 -4.48 -8.04
CA GLY A 211 5.98 -3.45 -8.22
C GLY A 211 6.54 -3.41 -9.66
N TYR A 212 6.89 -4.57 -10.22
CA TYR A 212 7.34 -4.68 -11.61
C TYR A 212 6.26 -4.28 -12.61
N LEU A 213 5.03 -4.77 -12.46
CA LEU A 213 3.95 -4.45 -13.38
C LEU A 213 3.59 -2.97 -13.33
N SER A 214 3.56 -2.36 -12.14
CA SER A 214 3.39 -0.91 -12.01
C SER A 214 4.53 -0.16 -12.67
N TRP A 215 5.79 -0.55 -12.44
CA TRP A 215 6.96 0.06 -13.09
C TRP A 215 6.85 0.04 -14.63
N LYS A 216 6.47 -1.11 -15.19
CA LYS A 216 6.28 -1.31 -16.63
C LYS A 216 5.13 -0.48 -17.19
N ASN A 217 3.99 -0.46 -16.50
CA ASN A 217 2.77 0.21 -16.96
C ASN A 217 2.72 1.70 -16.62
N ARG A 218 3.63 2.16 -15.74
CA ARG A 218 3.62 3.51 -15.15
C ARG A 218 2.25 3.82 -14.52
N SER A 219 1.68 2.84 -13.84
CA SER A 219 0.32 2.92 -13.31
C SER A 219 0.10 2.04 -12.07
N ILE A 220 -0.66 2.53 -11.09
CA ILE A 220 -1.10 1.77 -9.92
C ILE A 220 -2.42 1.03 -10.15
N TRP A 221 -3.18 1.42 -11.18
CA TRP A 221 -4.57 1.01 -11.32
C TRP A 221 -4.75 -0.49 -11.52
N GLY A 222 -3.80 -1.15 -12.20
CA GLY A 222 -3.85 -2.60 -12.36
C GLY A 222 -3.71 -3.36 -11.04
N GLY A 223 -2.81 -2.90 -10.17
CA GLY A 223 -2.66 -3.48 -8.83
C GLY A 223 -3.87 -3.17 -7.95
N ALA A 224 -4.40 -1.96 -8.03
CA ALA A 224 -5.58 -1.56 -7.25
C ALA A 224 -6.82 -2.37 -7.63
N LEU A 225 -7.06 -2.56 -8.94
CA LEU A 225 -8.16 -3.37 -9.45
C LEU A 225 -7.98 -4.86 -9.13
N LEU A 226 -6.75 -5.37 -9.19
CA LEU A 226 -6.47 -6.76 -8.81
C LEU A 226 -6.78 -6.99 -7.32
N HIS A 227 -6.26 -6.13 -6.44
CA HIS A 227 -6.51 -6.24 -5.02
C HIS A 227 -7.99 -6.13 -4.68
N TRP A 228 -8.69 -5.17 -5.30
CA TRP A 228 -10.12 -5.01 -5.12
C TRP A 228 -10.91 -6.23 -5.62
N GLY A 229 -10.55 -6.77 -6.79
CA GLY A 229 -11.16 -8.00 -7.31
C GLY A 229 -10.94 -9.22 -6.40
N VAL A 230 -9.75 -9.35 -5.81
CA VAL A 230 -9.46 -10.38 -4.79
C VAL A 230 -10.34 -10.19 -3.56
N ALA A 231 -10.50 -8.95 -3.08
CA ALA A 231 -11.38 -8.63 -1.95
C ALA A 231 -12.86 -8.97 -2.20
N ILE A 232 -13.40 -8.51 -3.33
CA ILE A 232 -14.77 -8.85 -3.76
C ILE A 232 -14.93 -10.38 -3.82
N THR A 233 -13.94 -11.10 -4.35
CA THR A 233 -13.99 -12.57 -4.42
C THR A 233 -14.06 -13.21 -3.04
N MET A 234 -13.30 -12.71 -2.05
CA MET A 234 -13.32 -13.22 -0.68
C MET A 234 -14.69 -13.00 -0.02
N ASP A 235 -15.25 -11.79 -0.15
CA ASP A 235 -16.53 -11.43 0.46
C ASP A 235 -17.70 -12.19 -0.21
N LEU A 236 -17.69 -12.33 -1.54
CA LEU A 236 -18.67 -13.13 -2.27
C LEU A 236 -18.56 -14.63 -1.95
N ALA A 237 -17.36 -15.20 -1.98
CA ALA A 237 -17.16 -16.63 -1.73
C ALA A 237 -17.64 -17.00 -0.31
N SER A 238 -17.26 -16.22 0.71
CA SER A 238 -17.73 -16.48 2.08
C SER A 238 -19.26 -16.34 2.20
N SER A 239 -19.84 -15.30 1.58
CA SER A 239 -21.29 -15.08 1.60
C SER A 239 -22.05 -16.25 0.97
N LEU A 240 -21.58 -16.77 -0.17
CA LEU A 240 -22.17 -17.93 -0.83
C LEU A 240 -22.06 -19.21 0.02
N GLN A 241 -20.92 -19.44 0.68
CA GLN A 241 -20.77 -20.62 1.54
C GLN A 241 -21.67 -20.57 2.77
N LYS A 242 -21.93 -19.38 3.33
CA LYS A 242 -22.87 -19.19 4.45
C LYS A 242 -24.34 -19.39 4.06
N LEU A 243 -24.68 -19.23 2.78
CA LEU A 243 -26.03 -19.47 2.27
C LEU A 243 -26.31 -20.96 2.04
N HIS A 244 -25.28 -21.77 1.79
CA HIS A 244 -25.42 -23.18 1.41
C HIS A 244 -24.92 -24.18 2.47
N GLY A 245 -24.36 -23.74 3.59
CA GLY A 245 -23.87 -24.61 4.67
C GLY A 245 -24.31 -24.13 6.04
#